data_AF-A0A838H340-F1
#
_entry.id   AF-A0A838H340-F1
#
_cell.length_a   1.000
_cell.length_b   1.000
_cell.length_c   1.000
_cell.angle_alpha   90.00
_cell.angle_beta   90.00
_cell.angle_gamma   90.00
#
_symmetry.space_group_name_H-M   'P 1'
#
loop_
_entity.id
_entity.type
_entity.pdbx_description
1 polymer ?
#
loop_
_entity_poly.entity_id
_entity_poly.type
_entity_poly.pdbx_seq_one_letter_code
_entity_poly.pdbx_strand_id
1 'polypeptide(L)'
;MTSPVAFELMPEQSLRDGVDVLVRLVETAGAIIIFVGAVVAILMFLTALPKRDPEHFIPVRLTLGRFLALGLEFQLASDVLRTTIAPSFEELGKLAAVAAIRTALNFFLAREIREEQRTVKERAGLGTDPGTAQPPP
;
A
#
# COMPACT_ATOMS: atom_id res chain seq x y z
N MET A 1 5.71 34.22 -43.73
CA MET A 1 6.71 34.10 -42.63
C MET A 1 5.99 33.61 -41.37
N THR A 2 5.53 32.36 -41.36
CA THR A 2 4.80 31.75 -40.23
C THR A 2 4.90 30.24 -40.39
N SER A 3 5.96 29.61 -39.86
CA SER A 3 6.05 28.16 -39.55
C SER A 3 7.51 27.66 -39.41
N PRO A 4 8.21 28.03 -38.33
CA PRO A 4 9.16 27.07 -37.72
C PRO A 4 8.67 26.55 -36.38
N VAL A 5 7.96 27.38 -35.60
CA VAL A 5 7.59 27.10 -34.19
C VAL A 5 6.51 26.01 -34.04
N ALA A 6 5.62 25.83 -35.04
CA ALA A 6 4.54 24.84 -34.97
C ALA A 6 5.03 23.39 -35.04
N PHE A 7 6.17 23.13 -35.69
CA PHE A 7 6.74 21.77 -35.84
C PHE A 7 7.52 21.32 -34.59
N GLU A 8 7.97 22.24 -33.73
CA GLU A 8 8.64 21.92 -32.46
C GLU A 8 7.68 21.68 -31.29
N LEU A 9 6.43 22.18 -31.36
CA LEU A 9 5.40 21.99 -30.32
C LEU A 9 4.65 20.64 -30.44
N MET A 10 4.52 20.09 -31.65
CA MET A 10 3.85 18.80 -31.91
C MET A 10 4.59 17.56 -31.34
N PRO A 11 5.95 17.49 -31.38
CA PRO A 11 6.72 16.39 -30.79
C PRO A 11 6.59 16.32 -29.26
N GLU A 12 6.65 17.46 -28.59
CA GLU A 12 6.52 17.57 -27.13
C GLU A 12 5.13 17.14 -26.64
N GLN A 13 4.07 17.51 -27.38
CA GLN A 13 2.69 17.10 -27.07
C GLN A 13 2.48 15.59 -27.30
N SER A 14 2.97 15.07 -28.43
CA SER A 14 2.86 13.64 -28.75
C SER A 14 3.63 12.77 -27.75
N LEU A 15 4.78 13.25 -27.26
CA LEU A 15 5.58 12.58 -26.25
C LEU A 15 4.86 12.54 -24.89
N ARG A 16 4.22 13.66 -24.48
CA ARG A 16 3.42 13.75 -23.25
C ARG A 16 2.24 12.80 -23.29
N ASP A 17 1.46 12.84 -24.37
CA ASP A 17 0.29 11.97 -24.53
C ASP A 17 0.69 10.48 -24.51
N GLY A 18 1.79 10.14 -25.20
CA GLY A 18 2.33 8.78 -25.21
C GLY A 18 2.70 8.29 -23.82
N VAL A 19 3.32 9.14 -23.00
CA VAL A 19 3.72 8.75 -21.65
C VAL A 19 2.59 8.80 -20.64
N ASP A 20 1.61 9.67 -20.79
CA ASP A 20 0.39 9.60 -19.99
C ASP A 20 -0.36 8.28 -20.22
N VAL A 21 -0.33 7.76 -21.45
CA VAL A 21 -0.85 6.42 -21.73
C VAL A 21 0.00 5.35 -21.02
N LEU A 22 1.33 5.42 -21.10
CA LEU A 22 2.21 4.47 -20.41
C LEU A 22 2.02 4.50 -18.88
N VAL A 23 1.96 5.67 -18.28
CA VAL A 23 1.70 5.88 -16.85
C VAL A 23 0.39 5.21 -16.44
N ARG A 24 -0.70 5.47 -17.17
CA ARG A 24 -2.01 4.86 -16.88
C ARG A 24 -1.99 3.34 -17.01
N LEU A 25 -1.27 2.80 -17.99
CA LEU A 25 -1.11 1.35 -18.16
C LEU A 25 -0.34 0.73 -16.99
N VAL A 26 0.77 1.36 -16.58
CA VAL A 26 1.59 0.90 -15.45
C VAL A 26 0.82 0.99 -14.13
N GLU A 27 0.09 2.09 -13.88
CA GLU A 27 -0.79 2.25 -12.71
C GLU A 27 -1.87 1.17 -12.67
N THR A 28 -2.52 0.92 -13.81
CA THR A 28 -3.57 -0.11 -13.92
C THR A 28 -2.99 -1.50 -13.67
N ALA A 29 -1.82 -1.81 -14.22
CA ALA A 29 -1.14 -3.08 -13.97
C ALA A 29 -0.81 -3.26 -12.47
N GLY A 30 -0.24 -2.24 -11.82
CA GLY A 30 0.04 -2.27 -10.39
C GLY A 30 -1.24 -2.46 -9.55
N ALA A 31 -2.32 -1.77 -9.90
CA ALA A 31 -3.62 -1.90 -9.24
C ALA A 31 -4.21 -3.32 -9.39
N ILE A 32 -4.13 -3.91 -10.59
CA ILE A 32 -4.58 -5.29 -10.84
C ILE A 32 -3.77 -6.28 -10.01
N ILE A 33 -2.45 -6.14 -9.94
CA ILE A 33 -1.57 -7.01 -9.14
C ILE A 33 -1.97 -6.97 -7.66
N ILE A 34 -2.18 -5.77 -7.11
CA ILE A 34 -2.63 -5.60 -5.72
C ILE A 34 -4.00 -6.24 -5.51
N PHE A 35 -4.94 -6.00 -6.42
CA PHE A 35 -6.29 -6.53 -6.34
C PHE A 35 -6.29 -8.07 -6.36
N VAL A 36 -5.56 -8.69 -7.29
CA VAL A 36 -5.40 -10.15 -7.36
C VAL A 36 -4.81 -10.69 -6.06
N GLY A 37 -3.76 -10.05 -5.54
CA GLY A 37 -3.15 -10.45 -4.26
C GLY A 37 -4.13 -10.39 -3.09
N ALA A 38 -4.95 -9.33 -3.03
CA ALA A 38 -5.98 -9.18 -2.02
C ALA A 38 -7.05 -10.28 -2.12
N VAL A 39 -7.54 -10.57 -3.34
CA VAL A 39 -8.51 -11.65 -3.58
C VAL A 39 -7.93 -13.00 -3.16
N VAL A 40 -6.71 -13.34 -3.59
CA VAL A 40 -6.02 -14.58 -3.21
C VAL A 40 -5.88 -14.69 -1.69
N ALA A 41 -5.44 -13.62 -1.02
CA ALA A 41 -5.27 -13.61 0.43
C ALA A 41 -6.61 -13.80 1.16
N ILE A 42 -7.70 -13.18 0.69
CA ILE A 42 -9.05 -13.37 1.24
C ILE A 42 -9.50 -14.83 1.10
N LEU A 43 -9.34 -15.43 -0.08
CA LEU A 43 -9.71 -16.83 -0.30
C LEU A 43 -8.92 -17.77 0.63
N MET A 44 -7.60 -17.57 0.74
CA MET A 44 -6.77 -18.34 1.66
C MET A 44 -7.21 -18.16 3.12
N PHE A 45 -7.48 -16.92 3.53
CA PHE A 45 -7.97 -16.61 4.87
C PHE A 45 -9.28 -17.33 5.18
N LEU A 46 -10.26 -17.31 4.26
CA LEU A 46 -11.54 -18.00 4.44
C LEU A 46 -11.36 -19.51 4.62
N THR A 47 -10.41 -20.13 3.92
CA THR A 47 -10.09 -21.56 4.10
C THR A 47 -9.32 -21.86 5.39
N ALA A 48 -8.64 -20.87 5.98
CA ALA A 48 -7.88 -21.01 7.22
C ALA A 48 -8.74 -20.78 8.48
N LEU A 49 -9.83 -20.01 8.39
CA LEU A 49 -10.75 -19.72 9.50
C LEU A 49 -11.19 -20.94 10.32
N PRO A 50 -11.55 -22.10 9.72
CA PRO A 50 -12.02 -23.26 10.49
C PRO A 50 -10.93 -23.90 11.35
N LYS A 51 -9.65 -23.68 11.03
CA LYS A 51 -8.52 -24.41 11.64
C LYS A 51 -8.00 -23.80 12.94
N ARG A 52 -8.44 -22.59 13.32
CA ARG A 52 -8.10 -21.86 14.58
C ARG A 52 -6.61 -21.84 14.97
N ASP A 53 -5.71 -22.08 14.03
CA ASP A 53 -4.28 -22.18 14.27
C ASP A 53 -3.56 -20.94 13.72
N PRO A 54 -2.86 -20.16 14.55
CA PRO A 54 -2.10 -18.98 14.14
C PRO A 54 -1.08 -19.25 13.02
N GLU A 55 -0.53 -20.46 12.93
CA GLU A 55 0.49 -20.78 11.89
C GLU A 55 -0.07 -20.70 10.47
N HIS A 56 -1.39 -20.92 10.30
CA HIS A 56 -2.05 -20.87 9.00
C HIS A 56 -2.27 -19.44 8.48
N PHE A 57 -2.04 -18.41 9.31
CA PHE A 57 -2.14 -17.00 8.89
C PHE A 57 -0.85 -16.47 8.27
N ILE A 58 0.30 -17.11 8.55
CA ILE A 58 1.60 -16.68 8.01
C ILE A 58 1.61 -16.73 6.46
N PRO A 59 1.16 -17.82 5.80
CA PRO A 59 1.13 -17.89 4.34
C PRO A 59 0.20 -16.85 3.68
N VAL A 60 -0.92 -16.51 4.33
CA VAL A 60 -1.86 -15.47 3.87
C VAL A 60 -1.15 -14.12 3.82
N ARG A 61 -0.49 -13.74 4.93
CA ARG A 61 0.22 -12.47 5.05
C ARG A 61 1.42 -12.37 4.11
N LEU A 62 2.19 -13.46 3.96
CA LEU A 62 3.33 -13.50 3.03
C LEU A 62 2.88 -13.36 1.58
N THR A 63 1.80 -14.04 1.20
CA THR A 63 1.25 -13.95 -0.16
C THR A 63 0.77 -12.54 -0.45
N LEU A 64 -0.06 -11.96 0.42
CA LEU A 64 -0.51 -10.59 0.29
C LEU A 64 0.66 -9.61 0.20
N GLY A 65 1.66 -9.75 1.08
CA GLY A 65 2.85 -8.91 1.10
C GLY A 65 3.63 -8.95 -0.21
N ARG A 66 3.76 -10.11 -0.86
CA ARG A 66 4.45 -10.25 -2.16
C ARG A 66 3.71 -9.53 -3.29
N PHE A 67 2.39 -9.64 -3.35
CA PHE A 67 1.60 -8.91 -4.36
C PHE A 67 1.61 -7.40 -4.11
N LEU A 68 1.54 -6.97 -2.85
CA LEU A 68 1.67 -5.56 -2.50
C LEU A 68 3.04 -5.00 -2.90
N ALA A 69 4.13 -5.71 -2.59
CA ALA A 69 5.48 -5.30 -2.96
C ALA A 69 5.59 -5.13 -4.48
N LEU A 70 5.16 -6.13 -5.25
CA LEU A 70 5.19 -6.06 -6.71
C LEU A 70 4.33 -4.91 -7.25
N GLY A 71 3.10 -4.75 -6.78
CA GLY A 71 2.23 -3.65 -7.23
C GLY A 71 2.79 -2.26 -6.89
N LEU A 72 3.52 -2.13 -5.79
CA LEU A 72 4.20 -0.90 -5.41
C LEU A 72 5.42 -0.60 -6.31
N GLU A 73 6.15 -1.61 -6.78
CA GLU A 73 7.22 -1.41 -7.78
C GLU A 73 6.67 -0.83 -9.08
N PHE A 74 5.48 -1.27 -9.52
CA PHE A 74 4.79 -0.69 -10.68
C PHE A 74 4.35 0.76 -10.40
N GLN A 75 3.76 1.05 -9.23
CA GLN A 75 3.39 2.42 -8.88
C GLN A 75 4.60 3.36 -8.81
N LEU A 76 5.73 2.87 -8.29
CA LEU A 76 6.98 3.61 -8.29
C LEU A 76 7.47 3.88 -9.73
N ALA A 77 7.36 2.90 -10.62
CA ALA A 77 7.70 3.07 -12.03
C ALA A 77 6.83 4.13 -12.71
N SER A 78 5.51 4.16 -12.44
CA SER A 78 4.64 5.23 -12.96
C SER A 78 5.01 6.61 -12.41
N ASP A 79 5.41 6.70 -11.15
CA ASP A 79 5.85 7.97 -10.54
C ASP A 79 7.14 8.48 -11.20
N VAL A 80 8.10 7.59 -11.46
CA VAL A 80 9.33 7.93 -12.20
C VAL A 80 9.00 8.42 -13.62
N LEU A 81 8.10 7.74 -14.32
CA LEU A 81 7.64 8.16 -15.66
C LEU A 81 7.01 9.56 -15.64
N ARG A 82 6.14 9.85 -14.67
CA ARG A 82 5.54 11.20 -14.49
C ARG A 82 6.61 12.28 -14.28
N THR A 83 7.63 12.01 -13.48
CA THR A 83 8.72 12.98 -13.24
C THR A 83 9.61 13.25 -14.44
N THR A 84 9.58 12.38 -15.46
CA THR A 84 10.50 12.47 -16.62
C THR A 84 10.06 13.49 -17.67
N ILE A 85 8.75 13.79 -17.82
CA ILE A 85 8.24 14.44 -19.05
C ILE A 85 7.64 15.83 -18.83
N ALA A 86 7.24 16.16 -17.60
CA ALA A 86 6.99 17.54 -17.19
C ALA A 86 6.85 17.63 -15.67
N PRO A 87 7.61 18.46 -14.96
CA PRO A 87 7.19 18.88 -13.63
C PRO A 87 6.08 19.93 -13.81
N SER A 88 4.87 19.52 -14.19
CA SER A 88 3.74 20.44 -13.98
C SER A 88 3.47 20.47 -12.48
N PHE A 89 3.48 21.67 -11.88
CA PHE A 89 3.23 21.83 -10.44
C PHE A 89 1.86 21.27 -10.03
N GLU A 90 0.90 21.21 -10.97
CA GLU A 90 -0.42 20.63 -10.72
C GLU A 90 -0.38 19.10 -10.60
N GLU A 91 0.34 18.39 -11.47
CA GLU A 91 0.49 16.94 -11.38
C GLU A 91 1.35 16.53 -10.18
N LEU A 92 2.42 17.28 -9.92
CA LEU A 92 3.22 17.14 -8.69
C LEU A 92 2.35 17.37 -7.44
N GLY A 93 1.46 18.36 -7.47
CA GLY A 93 0.52 18.62 -6.39
C GLY A 93 -0.48 17.47 -6.16
N LYS A 94 -1.06 16.92 -7.23
CA LYS A 94 -1.96 15.75 -7.16
C LYS A 94 -1.24 14.53 -6.60
N LEU A 95 -0.03 14.25 -7.09
CA LEU A 95 0.79 13.14 -6.61
C LEU A 95 1.16 13.31 -5.13
N ALA A 96 1.63 14.50 -4.74
CA ALA A 96 1.96 14.81 -3.35
C ALA A 96 0.76 14.69 -2.42
N ALA A 97 -0.43 15.11 -2.86
CA ALA A 97 -1.67 14.97 -2.10
C ALA A 97 -2.02 13.48 -1.86
N VAL A 98 -1.97 12.66 -2.90
CA VAL A 98 -2.24 11.21 -2.77
C VAL A 98 -1.21 10.54 -1.85
N ALA A 99 0.07 10.87 -2.01
CA ALA A 99 1.15 10.34 -1.16
C ALA A 99 0.99 10.76 0.32
N ALA A 100 0.61 12.02 0.58
CA ALA A 100 0.35 12.53 1.91
C ALA A 100 -0.84 11.83 2.57
N ILE A 101 -1.96 11.66 1.84
CA ILE A 101 -3.14 10.93 2.33
C ILE A 101 -2.78 9.48 2.67
N ARG A 102 -2.08 8.78 1.77
CA ARG A 102 -1.63 7.40 2.01
C ARG A 102 -0.77 7.30 3.27
N THR A 103 0.16 8.24 3.45
CA THR A 103 1.05 8.27 4.61
C THR A 103 0.29 8.52 5.90
N ALA A 104 -0.62 9.50 5.90
CA ALA A 104 -1.44 9.84 7.06
C ALA A 104 -2.33 8.66 7.48
N LEU A 105 -3.04 8.04 6.53
CA LEU A 105 -3.92 6.89 6.80
C LEU A 105 -3.12 5.68 7.34
N ASN A 106 -2.01 5.33 6.70
CA ASN A 106 -1.15 4.24 7.18
C ASN A 106 -0.57 4.54 8.57
N PHE A 107 -0.21 5.80 8.84
CA PHE A 107 0.28 6.21 10.16
C PHE A 107 -0.78 6.03 11.25
N PHE A 108 -2.01 6.50 11.01
CA PHE A 108 -3.11 6.35 11.96
C PHE A 108 -3.45 4.89 12.21
N LEU A 109 -3.56 4.08 11.16
CA LEU A 109 -3.83 2.65 11.30
C LEU A 109 -2.73 1.93 12.09
N ALA A 110 -1.45 2.21 11.78
CA ALA A 110 -0.33 1.63 12.51
C ALA A 110 -0.29 2.07 13.98
N ARG A 111 -0.75 3.28 14.29
CA ARG A 111 -0.87 3.78 15.65
C ARG A 111 -2.00 3.07 16.42
N GLU A 112 -3.19 2.97 15.83
CA GLU A 112 -4.34 2.29 16.42
C GLU A 112 -4.03 0.83 16.78
N ILE A 113 -3.40 0.09 15.85
CA ILE A 113 -2.97 -1.30 16.09
C ILE A 113 -1.98 -1.39 17.27
N ARG A 114 -1.05 -0.43 17.41
CA ARG A 114 -0.10 -0.41 18.54
C ARG A 114 -0.78 -0.12 19.87
N GLU A 115 -1.80 0.72 19.88
CA GLU A 115 -2.60 1.03 21.07
C GLU A 115 -3.38 -0.21 21.52
N GLU A 116 -4.07 -0.89 20.60
CA GLU A 116 -4.76 -2.15 20.89
C GLU A 116 -3.81 -3.23 21.44
N GLN A 117 -2.65 -3.44 20.81
CA GLN A 117 -1.68 -4.44 21.28
C GLN A 117 -1.14 -4.17 22.69
N ARG A 118 -0.99 -2.90 23.09
CA ARG A 118 -0.59 -2.55 24.46
C ARG A 118 -1.66 -2.93 25.47
N THR A 119 -2.93 -2.60 25.20
CA THR A 119 -4.04 -2.95 26.11
C THR A 119 -4.19 -4.45 26.30
N VAL A 120 -3.96 -5.24 25.24
CA VAL A 120 -3.98 -6.71 25.31
C VAL A 120 -2.81 -7.24 26.14
N LYS A 121 -1.59 -6.69 25.97
CA LYS A 121 -0.42 -7.06 26.80
C LYS A 121 -0.61 -6.73 28.28
N GLU A 122 -1.17 -5.56 28.60
CA GLU A 122 -1.42 -5.15 29.97
C GLU A 122 -2.45 -6.07 30.65
N ARG A 123 -3.54 -6.43 29.95
CA ARG A 123 -4.52 -7.41 30.45
C ARG A 123 -3.94 -8.81 30.62
N ALA A 124 -3.03 -9.23 29.75
CA ALA A 124 -2.35 -10.52 29.88
C ALA A 124 -1.32 -10.55 31.04
N GLY A 125 -0.72 -9.41 31.38
CA GLY A 125 0.22 -9.27 32.50
C GLY A 125 -0.42 -9.12 33.88
N LEU A 126 -1.69 -8.71 33.95
CA LEU A 126 -2.48 -8.59 35.19
C LEU A 126 -3.12 -9.91 35.66
N GLY A 127 -2.89 -11.02 34.96
CA GLY A 127 -3.47 -12.35 35.25
C GLY A 127 -2.63 -13.24 36.19
N THR A 128 -1.47 -12.79 36.67
CA THR A 128 -0.65 -13.54 37.63
C THR A 128 -0.37 -12.66 38.83
N ASP A 129 -1.23 -12.74 39.85
CA ASP A 129 -0.93 -12.31 41.21
C ASP A 129 -0.37 -13.52 41.97
N PRO A 130 0.95 -13.58 42.28
CA PRO A 130 1.53 -14.65 43.10
C PRO A 130 1.24 -14.48 44.61
N GLY A 131 0.37 -13.56 45.02
CA GLY A 131 0.31 -13.06 46.41
C GLY A 131 -0.75 -13.64 47.35
N THR A 132 -1.65 -14.53 46.93
CA THR A 132 -2.79 -14.96 47.79
C THR A 132 -2.71 -16.38 48.35
N ALA A 133 -1.53 -17.01 48.37
CA ALA A 133 -1.32 -18.24 49.14
C ALA A 133 -1.19 -17.92 50.64
N GLN A 134 -2.31 -17.62 51.29
CA GLN A 134 -2.41 -17.66 52.75
C GLN A 134 -2.48 -19.14 53.18
N PRO A 135 -1.54 -19.64 54.01
CA PRO A 135 -1.62 -21.01 54.47
C PRO A 135 -2.82 -21.19 55.40
N PRO A 136 -3.49 -22.36 55.36
CA PRO A 136 -4.66 -22.65 56.18
C PRO A 136 -4.31 -22.65 57.68
N PRO A 137 -5.31 -22.43 58.56
CA PRO A 137 -5.13 -22.18 60.00
C PRO A 137 -4.48 -23.33 60.77
#